data_AF-A0A0K8MFT0-F1
#
_entry.id   AF-A0A0K8MFT0-F1
#
_cell.length_a   1.000
_cell.length_b   1.000
_cell.length_c   1.000
_cell.angle_alpha   90.00
_cell.angle_beta   90.00
_cell.angle_gamma   90.00
#
_symmetry.space_group_name_H-M   'P 1'
#
loop_
_entity.id
_entity.type
_entity.pdbx_description
1 polymer ?
#
loop_
_entity_poly.entity_id
_entity_poly.type
_entity_poly.pdbx_seq_one_letter_code
_entity_poly.pdbx_strand_id
1 'polypeptide(L)'
;MQVEKIVNRLRASNIWQFLMPVLLGPAYSWWRYHRFSFVNSLALVIAVILLKVIWTWIWTKKSIADRPLTQINWLIDLLLPYLLVVIQIWLNTGFQITGGFLVVWFGVAWPMMLLALAIHLAPDVRKFRSEDYNSEEMGQVQRRAVITRPVFLALPVLAYGEILLLTLSGYMPLLAWSLVVLFPLVFAQALAVGLESDLDKSADLPIRNVFLTGAALILVLLVAG
;
A
#
# COMPACT_ATOMS: atom_id res chain seq x y z
N MET A 1 -9.26 -23.39 -15.47
CA MET A 1 -9.80 -23.44 -14.09
C MET A 1 -8.75 -23.26 -12.98
N GLN A 2 -7.54 -23.86 -13.06
CA GLN A 2 -6.48 -23.62 -12.04
C GLN A 2 -5.79 -22.24 -12.15
N VAL A 3 -5.47 -21.79 -13.38
CA VAL A 3 -4.82 -20.48 -13.61
C VAL A 3 -5.71 -19.33 -13.16
N GLU A 4 -6.99 -19.35 -13.49
CA GLU A 4 -7.95 -18.31 -13.08
C GLU A 4 -8.11 -18.23 -11.56
N LYS A 5 -8.11 -19.37 -10.85
CA LYS A 5 -8.08 -19.41 -9.39
C LYS A 5 -6.78 -18.86 -8.80
N ILE A 6 -5.64 -19.13 -9.44
CA ILE A 6 -4.34 -18.60 -9.01
C ILE A 6 -4.28 -17.09 -9.25
N VAL A 7 -4.72 -16.61 -10.41
CA VAL A 7 -4.79 -15.19 -10.75
C VAL A 7 -5.74 -14.44 -9.81
N ASN A 8 -6.91 -15.00 -9.51
CA ASN A 8 -7.84 -14.39 -8.57
C ASN A 8 -7.27 -14.36 -7.14
N ARG A 9 -6.57 -15.42 -6.70
CA ARG A 9 -5.85 -15.41 -5.41
C ARG A 9 -4.71 -14.40 -5.37
N LEU A 10 -3.95 -14.26 -6.45
CA LEU A 10 -2.88 -13.28 -6.55
C LEU A 10 -3.44 -11.86 -6.56
N ARG A 11 -4.53 -11.60 -7.29
CA ARG A 11 -5.20 -10.29 -7.35
C ARG A 11 -5.73 -9.86 -5.97
N ALA A 12 -6.28 -10.78 -5.20
CA ALA A 12 -6.75 -10.55 -3.84
C ALA A 12 -5.64 -10.62 -2.77
N SER A 13 -4.39 -10.86 -3.16
CA SER A 13 -3.30 -11.05 -2.21
C SER A 13 -2.78 -9.71 -1.70
N ASN A 14 -2.68 -9.58 -0.37
CA ASN A 14 -2.01 -8.46 0.30
C ASN A 14 -0.51 -8.37 -0.03
N ILE A 15 0.03 -9.23 -0.91
CA ILE A 15 1.42 -9.16 -1.34
C ILE A 15 1.71 -7.90 -2.17
N TRP A 16 0.70 -7.35 -2.87
CA TRP A 16 0.85 -6.14 -3.68
C TRP A 16 1.26 -4.92 -2.87
N GLN A 17 0.88 -4.87 -1.59
CA GLN A 17 1.28 -3.80 -0.67
C GLN A 17 2.79 -3.75 -0.42
N PHE A 18 3.51 -4.84 -0.68
CA PHE A 18 4.97 -4.90 -0.56
C PHE A 18 5.67 -4.96 -1.92
N LEU A 19 5.09 -5.65 -2.89
CA LEU A 19 5.69 -5.76 -4.23
C LEU A 19 5.74 -4.41 -4.94
N MET A 20 4.67 -3.61 -4.88
CA MET A 20 4.65 -2.32 -5.56
C MET A 20 5.75 -1.37 -5.07
N PRO A 21 5.94 -1.16 -3.75
CA PRO A 21 7.06 -0.37 -3.24
C PRO A 21 8.45 -0.90 -3.64
N VAL A 22 8.64 -2.23 -3.59
CA VAL A 22 9.93 -2.84 -3.98
C VAL A 22 10.21 -2.65 -5.46
N LEU A 23 9.20 -2.71 -6.33
CA LEU A 23 9.37 -2.52 -7.77
C LEU A 23 9.49 -1.04 -8.16
N LEU A 24 9.00 -0.12 -7.32
CA LEU A 24 9.16 1.32 -7.55
C LEU A 24 10.62 1.77 -7.41
N GLY A 25 11.34 1.23 -6.42
CA GLY A 25 12.74 1.56 -6.17
C GLY A 25 13.69 1.36 -7.39
N PRO A 26 13.72 0.20 -8.08
CA PRO A 26 14.56 0.00 -9.26
C PRO A 26 14.05 0.81 -10.45
N ALA A 27 12.73 0.91 -10.65
CA ALA A 27 12.16 1.70 -11.74
C ALA A 27 12.59 3.17 -11.63
N TYR A 28 12.56 3.73 -10.43
CA TYR A 28 13.05 5.07 -10.19
C TYR A 28 14.57 5.16 -10.34
N SER A 29 15.31 4.20 -9.77
CA SER A 29 16.78 4.22 -9.82
C SER A 29 17.30 4.19 -11.26
N TRP A 30 16.61 3.43 -12.12
CA TRP A 30 16.82 3.44 -13.56
C TRP A 30 16.48 4.80 -14.16
N TRP A 31 15.24 5.27 -14.01
CA TRP A 31 14.76 6.50 -14.63
C TRP A 31 15.61 7.74 -14.29
N ARG A 32 15.92 7.96 -12.99
CA ARG A 32 16.60 9.18 -12.55
C ARG A 32 18.11 9.08 -12.61
N TYR A 33 18.67 7.93 -12.25
CA TYR A 33 20.11 7.78 -12.02
C TYR A 33 20.80 6.86 -13.03
N HIS A 34 20.05 6.19 -13.92
CA HIS A 34 20.57 5.19 -14.85
C HIS A 34 21.36 4.09 -14.13
N ARG A 35 20.96 3.77 -12.89
CA ARG A 35 21.59 2.76 -12.05
C ARG A 35 20.61 1.65 -11.76
N PHE A 36 20.95 0.44 -12.18
CA PHE A 36 20.15 -0.75 -11.93
C PHE A 36 21.04 -1.95 -11.65
N SER A 37 20.93 -2.48 -10.43
CA SER A 37 21.52 -3.75 -10.01
C SER A 37 20.43 -4.81 -10.07
N PHE A 38 20.41 -5.55 -11.18
CA PHE A 38 19.43 -6.63 -11.39
C PHE A 38 19.49 -7.67 -10.27
N VAL A 39 20.68 -8.11 -9.90
CA VAL A 39 20.89 -9.15 -8.89
C VAL A 39 20.36 -8.71 -7.52
N ASN A 40 20.74 -7.51 -7.05
CA ASN A 40 20.29 -7.02 -5.74
C ASN A 40 18.77 -6.77 -5.73
N SER A 41 18.23 -6.23 -6.83
CA SER A 41 16.80 -5.96 -6.96
C SER A 41 15.98 -7.24 -6.95
N LEU A 42 16.40 -8.25 -7.72
CA LEU A 42 15.73 -9.54 -7.78
C LEU A 42 15.81 -10.25 -6.42
N ALA A 43 16.97 -10.20 -5.75
CA ALA A 43 17.16 -10.78 -4.43
C ALA A 43 16.20 -10.14 -3.41
N LEU A 44 16.02 -8.82 -3.41
CA LEU A 44 15.10 -8.15 -2.49
C LEU A 44 13.64 -8.52 -2.79
N VAL A 45 13.22 -8.57 -4.06
CA VAL A 45 11.87 -9.01 -4.45
C VAL A 45 11.59 -10.42 -3.92
N ILE A 46 12.52 -11.36 -4.16
CA ILE A 46 12.39 -12.74 -3.67
C ILE A 46 12.34 -12.77 -2.15
N ALA A 47 13.22 -12.02 -1.47
CA ALA A 47 13.25 -11.95 -0.01
C ALA A 47 11.93 -11.44 0.57
N VAL A 48 11.33 -10.40 -0.01
CA VAL A 48 10.05 -9.83 0.44
C VAL A 48 8.90 -10.82 0.22
N ILE A 49 8.87 -11.52 -0.92
CA ILE A 49 7.88 -12.57 -1.18
C ILE A 49 8.00 -13.69 -0.15
N LEU A 50 9.22 -14.21 0.06
CA LEU A 50 9.48 -15.28 1.03
C LEU A 50 9.12 -14.85 2.45
N LEU A 51 9.54 -13.65 2.86
CA LEU A 51 9.22 -13.10 4.18
C LEU A 51 7.71 -12.99 4.38
N LYS A 52 6.97 -12.52 3.38
CA LYS A 52 5.51 -12.42 3.46
C LYS A 52 4.84 -13.79 3.57
N VAL A 53 5.31 -14.78 2.81
CA VAL A 53 4.79 -16.16 2.87
C VAL A 53 5.05 -16.76 4.25
N ILE A 54 6.29 -16.65 4.74
CA ILE A 54 6.69 -17.15 6.06
C ILE A 54 5.88 -16.46 7.16
N TRP A 55 5.76 -15.13 7.11
CA TRP A 55 4.97 -14.35 8.06
C TRP A 55 3.52 -14.85 8.07
N THR A 56 2.89 -14.93 6.90
CA THR A 56 1.50 -15.39 6.80
C THR A 56 1.35 -16.80 7.38
N TRP A 57 2.30 -17.71 7.10
CA TRP A 57 2.28 -19.07 7.66
C TRP A 57 2.40 -19.12 9.18
N ILE A 58 3.31 -18.32 9.76
CA ILE A 58 3.49 -18.21 11.23
C ILE A 58 2.20 -17.72 11.89
N TRP A 59 1.60 -16.67 11.36
CA TRP A 59 0.39 -16.07 11.93
C TRP A 59 -0.86 -16.90 11.70
N THR A 60 -0.95 -17.65 10.60
CA THR A 60 -2.05 -18.61 10.36
C THR A 60 -2.06 -19.72 11.43
N LYS A 61 -0.90 -20.06 12.00
CA LYS A 61 -0.79 -21.03 13.09
C LYS A 61 -1.08 -20.44 14.48
N LYS A 62 -0.92 -19.13 14.66
CA LYS A 62 -1.07 -18.45 15.95
C LYS A 62 -2.43 -17.72 16.02
N SER A 63 -3.50 -18.51 15.96
CA SER A 63 -4.87 -18.03 16.15
C SER A 63 -5.09 -17.72 17.63
N ILE A 64 -5.56 -16.50 17.93
CA ILE A 64 -6.15 -16.06 19.21
C ILE A 64 -5.17 -15.93 20.40
N ALA A 65 -4.73 -14.70 20.75
CA ALA A 65 -4.56 -14.28 22.16
C ALA A 65 -4.13 -12.80 22.36
N ASP A 66 -3.22 -12.22 21.59
CA ASP A 66 -2.51 -11.01 22.08
C ASP A 66 -2.86 -9.70 21.33
N ARG A 67 -3.70 -8.87 21.98
CA ARG A 67 -4.05 -7.49 21.57
C ARG A 67 -2.88 -6.50 21.39
N PRO A 68 -1.71 -6.59 22.06
CA PRO A 68 -0.61 -5.63 21.81
C PRO A 68 0.15 -5.92 20.51
N LEU A 69 0.21 -7.19 20.06
CA LEU A 69 0.92 -7.56 18.84
C LEU A 69 0.20 -7.12 17.57
N THR A 70 -1.13 -7.01 17.61
CA THR A 70 -1.94 -6.43 16.53
C THR A 70 -1.68 -4.93 16.35
N GLN A 71 -1.32 -4.22 17.43
CA GLN A 71 -0.94 -2.80 17.36
C GLN A 71 0.45 -2.57 16.75
N ILE A 72 1.36 -3.55 16.78
CA ILE A 72 2.67 -3.39 16.11
C ILE A 72 2.54 -3.69 14.62
N ASN A 73 1.66 -4.62 14.25
CA ASN A 73 1.48 -5.04 12.86
C ASN A 73 1.03 -3.91 11.93
N TRP A 74 0.14 -3.00 12.36
CA TRP A 74 -0.29 -1.88 11.50
C TRP A 74 0.84 -0.88 11.26
N LEU A 75 1.71 -0.65 12.24
CA LEU A 75 2.85 0.25 12.09
C LEU A 75 3.87 -0.33 11.11
N ILE A 76 4.09 -1.65 11.17
CA ILE A 76 4.92 -2.36 10.19
C ILE A 76 4.30 -2.26 8.80
N ASP A 77 3.01 -2.55 8.64
CA ASP A 77 2.34 -2.48 7.34
C ASP A 77 2.35 -1.06 6.74
N LEU A 78 2.33 -0.01 7.59
CA LEU A 78 2.44 1.39 7.18
C LEU A 78 3.87 1.79 6.77
N LEU A 79 4.88 1.42 7.57
CA LEU A 79 6.26 1.85 7.37
C LEU A 79 7.02 0.99 6.35
N LEU A 80 6.64 -0.27 6.19
CA LEU A 80 7.37 -1.21 5.33
C LEU A 80 7.41 -0.75 3.86
N PRO A 81 6.33 -0.23 3.24
CA PRO A 81 6.40 0.37 1.90
C PRO A 81 7.52 1.39 1.75
N TYR A 82 7.67 2.30 2.71
CA TYR A 82 8.72 3.32 2.68
C TYR A 82 10.12 2.73 2.82
N LEU A 83 10.32 1.83 3.79
CA LEU A 83 11.61 1.16 3.98
C LEU A 83 12.03 0.36 2.75
N LEU A 84 11.08 -0.31 2.09
CA LEU A 84 11.35 -1.09 0.88
C LEU A 84 11.81 -0.19 -0.27
N VAL A 85 11.18 0.97 -0.48
CA VAL A 85 11.63 1.95 -1.48
C VAL A 85 13.05 2.42 -1.16
N VAL A 86 13.31 2.85 0.08
CA VAL A 86 14.61 3.34 0.54
C VAL A 86 15.73 2.32 0.37
N ILE A 87 15.52 1.10 0.87
CA ILE A 87 16.51 0.00 0.77
C ILE A 87 16.81 -0.28 -0.70
N GLN A 88 15.76 -0.29 -1.52
CA GLN A 88 15.91 -0.64 -2.91
C GLN A 88 16.67 0.42 -3.70
N ILE A 89 16.42 1.71 -3.45
CA ILE A 89 17.21 2.80 -4.05
C ILE A 89 18.64 2.72 -3.56
N TRP A 90 18.85 2.49 -2.27
CA TRP A 90 20.19 2.34 -1.70
C TRP A 90 20.97 1.19 -2.35
N LEU A 91 20.35 0.02 -2.52
CA LEU A 91 20.95 -1.15 -3.18
C LEU A 91 21.32 -0.92 -4.66
N ASN A 92 20.59 -0.04 -5.35
CA ASN A 92 20.84 0.28 -6.76
C ASN A 92 21.84 1.43 -6.94
N THR A 93 21.83 2.41 -6.04
CA THR A 93 22.58 3.67 -6.22
C THR A 93 23.81 3.78 -5.34
N GLY A 94 23.86 3.11 -4.19
CA GLY A 94 24.92 3.26 -3.19
C GLY A 94 24.98 4.64 -2.53
N PHE A 95 23.89 5.43 -2.57
CA PHE A 95 23.86 6.75 -1.95
C PHE A 95 24.00 6.68 -0.43
N GLN A 96 24.58 7.72 0.16
CA GLN A 96 24.60 7.87 1.61
C GLN A 96 23.19 8.16 2.12
N ILE A 97 22.79 7.45 3.18
CA ILE A 97 21.49 7.63 3.82
C ILE A 97 21.58 8.88 4.69
N THR A 98 21.23 10.03 4.12
CA THR A 98 21.15 11.33 4.81
C THR A 98 19.71 11.67 5.18
N GLY A 99 19.51 12.63 6.09
CA GLY A 99 18.16 13.10 6.44
C GLY A 99 17.38 13.61 5.22
N GLY A 100 18.03 14.37 4.33
CA GLY A 100 17.41 14.85 3.09
C GLY A 100 17.00 13.72 2.15
N PHE A 101 17.82 12.68 2.04
CA PHE A 101 17.47 11.46 1.28
C PHE A 101 16.19 10.82 1.85
N LEU A 102 16.13 10.60 3.16
CA LEU A 102 14.97 10.00 3.82
C LEU A 102 13.68 10.81 3.61
N VAL A 103 13.75 12.14 3.76
CA VAL A 103 12.59 13.04 3.56
C VAL A 103 12.08 13.01 2.12
N VAL A 104 12.98 13.04 1.14
CA VAL A 104 12.61 12.95 -0.28
C VAL A 104 11.85 11.67 -0.57
N TRP A 105 12.37 10.53 -0.12
CA TRP A 105 11.77 9.22 -0.42
C TRP A 105 10.54 8.94 0.41
N PHE A 106 10.39 9.63 1.53
CA PHE A 106 9.14 9.63 2.28
C PHE A 106 8.00 10.20 1.44
N GLY A 107 8.22 11.34 0.76
CA GLY A 107 7.21 11.92 -0.14
C GLY A 107 6.84 11.01 -1.31
N VAL A 108 7.82 10.28 -1.87
CA VAL A 108 7.58 9.32 -2.96
C VAL A 108 6.82 8.08 -2.48
N ALA A 109 7.14 7.57 -1.29
CA ALA A 109 6.49 6.38 -0.73
C ALA A 109 5.14 6.68 -0.06
N TRP A 110 4.89 7.94 0.31
CA TRP A 110 3.70 8.41 1.01
C TRP A 110 2.36 7.84 0.50
N PRO A 111 2.09 7.82 -0.82
CA PRO A 111 0.82 7.33 -1.34
C PRO A 111 0.66 5.83 -1.08
N MET A 112 1.74 5.07 -1.24
CA MET A 112 1.73 3.63 -0.97
C MET A 112 1.59 3.34 0.52
N MET A 113 2.18 4.16 1.40
CA MET A 113 2.01 4.04 2.85
C MET A 113 0.54 4.24 3.25
N LEU A 114 -0.09 5.32 2.78
CA LEU A 114 -1.48 5.62 3.13
C LEU A 114 -2.47 4.62 2.52
N LEU A 115 -2.22 4.13 1.31
CA LEU A 115 -3.05 3.09 0.71
C LEU A 115 -2.82 1.72 1.37
N ALA A 116 -1.61 1.41 1.87
CA ALA A 116 -1.38 0.22 2.69
C ALA A 116 -2.14 0.31 4.02
N LEU A 117 -2.21 1.49 4.63
CA LEU A 117 -3.06 1.72 5.80
C LEU A 117 -4.54 1.51 5.47
N ALA A 118 -4.99 1.88 4.26
CA ALA A 118 -6.36 1.63 3.82
C ALA A 118 -6.68 0.13 3.75
N ILE A 119 -5.73 -0.72 3.31
CA ILE A 119 -5.88 -2.18 3.35
C ILE A 119 -6.09 -2.66 4.79
N HIS A 120 -5.34 -2.11 5.75
CA HIS A 120 -5.46 -2.49 7.16
C HIS A 120 -6.81 -2.08 7.77
N LEU A 121 -7.33 -0.90 7.42
CA LEU A 121 -8.60 -0.39 7.96
C LEU A 121 -9.84 -1.00 7.28
N ALA A 122 -9.72 -1.50 6.05
CA ALA A 122 -10.85 -1.99 5.28
C ALA A 122 -11.65 -3.14 5.94
N PRO A 123 -11.05 -4.13 6.62
CA PRO A 123 -11.80 -5.13 7.38
C PRO A 123 -12.67 -4.51 8.49
N ASP A 124 -12.15 -3.50 9.19
CA ASP A 124 -12.88 -2.86 10.29
C ASP A 124 -14.03 -1.99 9.79
N VAL A 125 -13.83 -1.30 8.66
CA VAL A 125 -14.91 -0.56 7.97
C VAL A 125 -16.02 -1.49 7.50
N ARG A 126 -15.66 -2.69 7.04
CA ARG A 126 -16.61 -3.71 6.56
C ARG A 126 -17.40 -4.38 7.68
N LYS A 127 -16.72 -4.78 8.76
CA LYS A 127 -17.35 -5.38 9.96
C LYS A 127 -18.43 -4.50 10.58
N PHE A 128 -18.27 -3.18 10.49
CA PHE A 128 -19.29 -2.23 10.94
C PHE A 128 -20.63 -2.36 10.24
N ARG A 129 -20.64 -2.86 9.00
CA ARG A 129 -21.85 -2.92 8.17
C ARG A 129 -22.51 -4.30 8.15
N SER A 130 -21.76 -5.37 8.34
CA SER A 130 -22.35 -6.67 8.60
C SER A 130 -23.10 -6.56 9.93
N GLU A 131 -24.43 -6.65 9.92
CA GLU A 131 -25.29 -6.54 11.11
C GLU A 131 -25.06 -7.67 12.15
N ASP A 132 -24.05 -8.53 11.95
CA ASP A 132 -23.60 -9.62 12.82
C ASP A 132 -22.82 -9.12 14.04
N TYR A 133 -23.50 -8.41 14.96
CA TYR A 133 -22.93 -8.00 16.24
C TYR A 133 -23.43 -8.85 17.41
N ASN A 134 -22.51 -9.41 18.20
CA ASN A 134 -22.78 -9.80 19.57
C ASN A 134 -22.96 -8.52 20.43
N SER A 135 -24.01 -8.47 21.26
CA SER A 135 -24.49 -7.28 21.98
C SER A 135 -23.46 -6.62 22.94
N GLU A 136 -22.42 -7.33 23.35
CA GLU A 136 -21.35 -6.79 24.23
C GLU A 136 -20.20 -6.10 23.47
N GLU A 137 -19.91 -6.47 22.22
CA GLU A 137 -18.86 -5.83 21.41
C GLU A 137 -19.34 -4.53 20.74
N MET A 138 -20.65 -4.31 20.72
CA MET A 138 -21.31 -3.18 20.05
C MET A 138 -20.78 -1.82 20.54
N GLY A 139 -20.62 -1.60 21.86
CA GLY A 139 -20.24 -0.28 22.40
C GLY A 139 -18.80 0.16 22.08
N GLN A 140 -17.83 -0.76 22.12
CA GLN A 140 -16.43 -0.45 21.81
C GLN A 140 -16.18 -0.38 20.30
N VAL A 141 -16.84 -1.25 19.52
CA VAL A 141 -16.69 -1.27 18.07
C VAL A 141 -17.38 -0.06 17.43
N GLN A 142 -18.54 0.36 17.94
CA GLN A 142 -19.27 1.53 17.43
C GLN A 142 -18.50 2.85 17.69
N ARG A 143 -17.81 3.00 18.83
CA ARG A 143 -16.92 4.15 19.08
C ARG A 143 -15.72 4.21 18.12
N ARG A 144 -15.11 3.07 17.79
CA ARG A 144 -14.01 3.03 16.82
C ARG A 144 -14.50 3.30 15.40
N ALA A 145 -15.66 2.76 15.03
CA ALA A 145 -16.22 2.88 13.69
C ALA A 145 -16.52 4.32 13.25
N VAL A 146 -16.94 5.19 14.19
CA VAL A 146 -17.17 6.62 13.93
C VAL A 146 -15.90 7.31 13.40
N ILE A 147 -14.72 6.86 13.83
CA ILE A 147 -13.43 7.44 13.42
C ILE A 147 -12.84 6.67 12.24
N THR A 148 -12.93 5.34 12.23
CA THR A 148 -12.29 4.50 11.21
C THR A 148 -12.82 4.78 9.81
N ARG A 149 -14.13 5.01 9.64
CA ARG A 149 -14.73 5.29 8.33
C ARG A 149 -14.29 6.62 7.70
N PRO A 150 -14.39 7.78 8.37
CA PRO A 150 -13.91 9.03 7.80
C PRO A 150 -12.40 9.00 7.57
N VAL A 151 -11.62 8.37 8.46
CA VAL A 151 -10.18 8.18 8.24
C VAL A 151 -9.94 7.38 6.96
N PHE A 152 -10.60 6.23 6.79
CA PHE A 152 -10.47 5.40 5.60
C PHE A 152 -10.81 6.16 4.30
N LEU A 153 -11.91 6.92 4.30
CA LEU A 153 -12.32 7.72 3.13
C LEU A 153 -11.39 8.91 2.87
N ALA A 154 -10.71 9.43 3.89
CA ALA A 154 -9.71 10.49 3.75
C ALA A 154 -8.37 9.98 3.20
N LEU A 155 -8.03 8.70 3.38
CA LEU A 155 -6.72 8.15 2.98
C LEU A 155 -6.39 8.35 1.49
N PRO A 156 -7.29 8.08 0.52
CA PRO A 156 -7.01 8.39 -0.88
C PRO A 156 -6.76 9.88 -1.14
N VAL A 157 -7.50 10.76 -0.46
CA VAL A 157 -7.33 12.21 -0.59
C VAL A 157 -5.98 12.65 -0.06
N LEU A 158 -5.57 12.14 1.11
CA LEU A 158 -4.26 12.42 1.70
C LEU A 158 -3.10 11.80 0.89
N ALA A 159 -3.31 10.61 0.35
CA ALA A 159 -2.33 9.91 -0.49
C ALA A 159 -2.01 10.72 -1.74
N TYR A 160 -3.02 11.29 -2.39
CA TYR A 160 -2.87 12.02 -3.65
C TYR A 160 -2.65 13.53 -3.44
N GLY A 161 -3.07 14.07 -2.29
CA GLY A 161 -2.89 15.48 -1.94
C GLY A 161 -1.43 15.89 -1.77
N GLU A 162 -0.62 15.07 -1.11
CA GLU A 162 0.83 15.35 -0.94
C GLU A 162 1.54 15.44 -2.29
N ILE A 163 1.14 14.61 -3.25
CA ILE A 163 1.76 14.59 -4.56
C ILE A 163 1.41 15.83 -5.36
N LEU A 164 0.20 16.37 -5.22
CA LEU A 164 -0.15 17.67 -5.81
C LEU A 164 0.79 18.76 -5.27
N LEU A 165 1.12 18.74 -3.97
CA LEU A 165 2.09 19.67 -3.39
C LEU A 165 3.49 19.46 -3.98
N LEU A 166 3.95 18.22 -4.12
CA LEU A 166 5.22 17.90 -4.79
C LEU A 166 5.22 18.39 -6.24
N THR A 167 4.12 18.24 -6.97
CA THR A 167 3.94 18.73 -8.35
C THR A 167 4.08 20.24 -8.43
N LEU A 168 3.36 20.96 -7.56
CA LEU A 168 3.35 22.42 -7.52
C LEU A 168 4.73 22.98 -7.13
N SER A 169 5.50 22.24 -6.34
CA SER A 169 6.90 22.58 -6.02
C SER A 169 7.89 22.29 -7.17
N GLY A 170 7.42 21.76 -8.30
CA GLY A 170 8.27 21.35 -9.43
C GLY A 170 9.01 20.03 -9.21
N TYR A 171 8.70 19.33 -8.12
CA TYR A 171 9.35 18.09 -7.72
C TYR A 171 8.60 16.88 -8.28
N MET A 172 9.24 16.11 -9.17
CA MET A 172 8.70 14.89 -9.80
C MET A 172 7.33 15.05 -10.50
N PRO A 173 7.16 16.03 -11.42
CA PRO A 173 5.87 16.34 -12.04
C PRO A 173 5.28 15.15 -12.83
N LEU A 174 6.12 14.32 -13.45
CA LEU A 174 5.69 13.14 -14.20
C LEU A 174 4.94 12.12 -13.33
N LEU A 175 5.50 11.79 -12.16
CA LEU A 175 4.87 10.84 -11.24
C LEU A 175 3.51 11.35 -10.78
N ALA A 176 3.42 12.66 -10.56
CA ALA A 176 2.20 13.28 -10.11
C ALA A 176 1.06 13.22 -11.13
N TRP A 177 1.33 13.45 -12.41
CA TRP A 177 0.31 13.35 -13.45
C TRP A 177 -0.34 11.97 -13.50
N SER A 178 0.46 10.90 -13.32
CA SER A 178 -0.06 9.54 -13.28
C SER A 178 -1.08 9.34 -12.15
N LEU A 179 -0.86 10.00 -11.03
CA LEU A 179 -1.72 9.89 -9.86
C LEU A 179 -2.91 10.84 -9.96
N VAL A 180 -2.78 12.04 -10.49
CA VAL A 180 -3.95 12.90 -10.78
C VAL A 180 -4.96 12.16 -11.67
N VAL A 181 -4.49 11.43 -12.69
CA VAL A 181 -5.35 10.65 -13.59
C VAL A 181 -6.02 9.47 -12.87
N LEU A 182 -5.31 8.80 -11.96
CA LEU A 182 -5.85 7.67 -11.20
C LEU A 182 -6.78 8.06 -10.06
N PHE A 183 -6.69 9.29 -9.55
CA PHE A 183 -7.42 9.72 -8.37
C PHE A 183 -8.93 9.43 -8.42
N PRO A 184 -9.68 9.75 -9.49
CA PRO A 184 -11.12 9.48 -9.54
C PRO A 184 -11.45 7.99 -9.37
N LEU A 185 -10.63 7.12 -9.97
CA LEU A 185 -10.81 5.68 -9.89
C LEU A 185 -10.53 5.15 -8.48
N VAL A 186 -9.41 5.58 -7.88
CA VAL A 186 -8.99 5.15 -6.54
C VAL A 186 -9.98 5.64 -5.48
N PHE A 187 -10.45 6.88 -5.62
CA PHE A 187 -11.45 7.46 -4.74
C PHE A 187 -12.81 6.76 -4.88
N ALA A 188 -13.27 6.48 -6.10
CA ALA A 188 -14.50 5.72 -6.33
C ALA A 188 -14.45 4.32 -5.70
N GLN A 189 -13.30 3.63 -5.78
CA GLN A 189 -13.11 2.34 -5.12
C GLN A 189 -13.12 2.44 -3.59
N ALA A 190 -12.55 3.50 -3.02
CA ALA A 190 -12.64 3.74 -1.57
C ALA A 190 -14.08 4.08 -1.13
N LEU A 191 -14.82 4.85 -1.92
CA LEU A 191 -16.24 5.11 -1.68
C LEU A 191 -17.05 3.81 -1.73
N ALA A 192 -16.78 2.91 -2.69
CA ALA A 192 -17.43 1.61 -2.75
C ALA A 192 -17.21 0.82 -1.44
N VAL A 193 -15.97 0.74 -0.95
CA VAL A 193 -15.69 0.06 0.34
C VAL A 193 -16.33 0.76 1.53
N GLY A 194 -16.30 2.09 1.57
CA GLY A 194 -16.78 2.86 2.72
C GLY A 194 -18.29 3.14 2.71
N LEU A 195 -18.98 3.02 1.57
CA LEU A 195 -20.38 3.41 1.37
C LEU A 195 -21.25 2.32 0.73
N GLU A 196 -20.72 1.29 0.09
CA GLU A 196 -21.51 0.26 -0.64
C GLU A 196 -21.79 -1.02 0.17
N SER A 197 -23.00 -1.58 0.00
CA SER A 197 -23.54 -2.66 0.86
C SER A 197 -22.95 -4.04 0.62
N ASP A 198 -22.32 -4.25 -0.53
CA ASP A 198 -21.80 -5.56 -0.94
C ASP A 198 -20.37 -5.75 -0.41
N LEU A 199 -20.27 -6.39 0.76
CA LEU A 199 -19.02 -6.56 1.52
C LEU A 199 -18.03 -7.52 0.85
N ASP A 200 -18.54 -8.46 0.06
CA ASP A 200 -17.74 -9.46 -0.64
C ASP A 200 -17.15 -8.89 -1.94
N LYS A 201 -17.93 -8.09 -2.68
CA LYS A 201 -17.42 -7.43 -3.90
C LYS A 201 -16.39 -6.35 -3.62
N SER A 202 -16.45 -5.72 -2.45
CA SER A 202 -15.58 -4.60 -2.06
C SER A 202 -14.30 -5.03 -1.34
N ALA A 203 -14.14 -6.33 -1.05
CA ALA A 203 -13.03 -6.86 -0.28
C ALA A 203 -11.64 -6.55 -0.84
N ASP A 204 -11.50 -6.65 -2.16
CA ASP A 204 -10.19 -6.56 -2.84
C ASP A 204 -9.85 -5.14 -3.31
N LEU A 205 -10.80 -4.21 -3.22
CA LEU A 205 -10.66 -2.85 -3.75
C LEU A 205 -9.50 -2.04 -3.12
N PRO A 206 -9.25 -2.10 -1.79
CA PRO A 206 -8.10 -1.40 -1.19
C PRO A 206 -6.75 -1.93 -1.73
N ILE A 207 -6.65 -3.24 -1.95
CA ILE A 207 -5.45 -3.88 -2.50
C ILE A 207 -5.27 -3.45 -3.96
N ARG A 208 -6.36 -3.43 -4.71
CA ARG A 208 -6.38 -2.96 -6.10
C ARG A 208 -5.93 -1.51 -6.20
N ASN A 209 -6.31 -0.64 -5.26
CA ASN A 209 -5.85 0.74 -5.22
C ASN A 209 -4.33 0.85 -5.05
N VAL A 210 -3.71 0.04 -4.18
CA VAL A 210 -2.24 0.00 -4.06
C VAL A 210 -1.61 -0.49 -5.35
N PHE A 211 -2.12 -1.57 -5.94
CA PHE A 211 -1.63 -2.12 -7.20
C PHE A 211 -1.69 -1.08 -8.33
N LEU A 212 -2.85 -0.44 -8.54
CA LEU A 212 -3.05 0.56 -9.58
C LEU A 212 -2.09 1.75 -9.41
N THR A 213 -1.99 2.27 -8.19
CA THR A 213 -1.11 3.39 -7.84
C THR A 213 0.36 3.03 -8.11
N GLY A 214 0.83 1.90 -7.60
CA GLY A 214 2.21 1.45 -7.79
C GLY A 214 2.54 1.15 -9.26
N ALA A 215 1.64 0.47 -9.96
CA ALA A 215 1.82 0.12 -11.36
C ALA A 215 1.88 1.36 -12.25
N ALA A 216 1.03 2.38 -12.01
CA ALA A 216 1.07 3.62 -12.76
C ALA A 216 2.36 4.42 -12.51
N LEU A 217 2.82 4.50 -11.25
CA LEU A 217 4.10 5.11 -10.92
C LEU A 217 5.25 4.43 -11.66
N ILE A 218 5.32 3.10 -11.62
CA ILE A 218 6.35 2.32 -12.32
C ILE A 218 6.25 2.53 -13.84
N LEU A 219 5.05 2.43 -14.41
CA LEU A 219 4.84 2.56 -15.84
C LEU A 219 5.26 3.93 -16.36
N VAL A 220 4.94 5.00 -15.64
CA VAL A 220 5.36 6.35 -16.02
C VAL A 220 6.88 6.50 -15.96
N LEU A 221 7.54 5.93 -14.95
CA LEU A 221 9.01 5.95 -14.88
C LEU A 221 9.66 5.16 -16.03
N LEU A 222 9.06 4.04 -16.43
CA LEU A 222 9.55 3.22 -17.54
C LEU A 222 9.32 3.86 -18.91
N VAL A 223 8.24 4.62 -19.09
CA VAL A 223 7.95 5.31 -20.36
C VAL A 223 8.75 6.60 -20.49
N ALA A 224 9.07 7.26 -19.37
CA ALA A 224 9.74 8.55 -19.36
C ALA A 224 11.29 8.47 -19.30
N GLY A 225 11.87 7.27 -19.23
CA GLY A 225 13.32 7.02 -19.17
C GLY A 225 13.79 6.19 -20.34
#